data_AF-A0A351ZB18-F1
#
_entry.id   AF-A0A351ZB18-F1
#
_cell.length_a   1.000
_cell.length_b   1.000
_cell.length_c   1.000
_cell.angle_alpha   90.00
_cell.angle_beta   90.00
_cell.angle_gamma   90.00
#
_symmetry.space_group_name_H-M   'P 1'
#
loop_
_entity.id
_entity.type
_entity.pdbx_description
1 polymer ?
#
loop_
_entity_poly.entity_id
_entity_poly.type
_entity_poly.pdbx_seq_one_letter_code
_entity_poly.pdbx_strand_id
1 'polypeptide(L)'
;MKDYSWSKGDQSCYMMVPQESIPARVALTATGVVTKRPSQGSGVHLLLCNPHPDSWNSWMLPYGSLAVEPSDLEVGVTFGVLAAIMEDLRNREAGSYEAKALAEVKKLAGMADYGFRLEEALANFSLKFSKSANVWTAYCFAYHISQDGEKAKPSVQATWLSLDDKTVKDVLNSKQFNGLAVADNVLALLQNNKMLNLLR
;
A
#
# COMPACT_ATOMS: atom_id res chain seq x y z
N MET A 1 4.03 -15.88 -15.05
CA MET A 1 4.66 -14.55 -14.92
C MET A 1 4.92 -14.31 -13.45
N LYS A 2 6.10 -13.83 -13.09
CA LYS A 2 6.53 -13.65 -11.69
C LYS A 2 6.31 -12.18 -11.29
N ASP A 3 5.64 -11.95 -10.17
CA ASP A 3 5.54 -10.60 -9.59
C ASP A 3 6.83 -10.23 -8.85
N TYR A 4 7.15 -8.95 -8.81
CA TYR A 4 8.31 -8.41 -8.10
C TYR A 4 7.86 -7.42 -7.03
N SER A 5 8.52 -7.43 -5.88
CA SER A 5 8.32 -6.44 -4.81
C SER A 5 9.69 -6.04 -4.28
N TRP A 6 9.89 -4.75 -4.02
CA TRP A 6 11.16 -4.24 -3.49
C TRP A 6 10.94 -2.94 -2.70
N SER A 7 11.91 -2.62 -1.84
CA SER A 7 12.01 -1.32 -1.16
C SER A 7 13.29 -0.62 -1.57
N LYS A 8 13.35 0.70 -1.35
CA LYS A 8 14.54 1.49 -1.63
C LYS A 8 15.71 1.00 -0.78
N GLY A 9 16.85 0.78 -1.43
CA GLY A 9 18.08 0.29 -0.78
C GLY A 9 18.17 -1.23 -0.65
N ASP A 10 17.12 -1.98 -0.99
CA ASP A 10 17.18 -3.44 -1.02
C ASP A 10 18.09 -3.94 -2.14
N GLN A 11 18.63 -5.16 -1.99
CA GLN A 11 19.46 -5.80 -3.01
C GLN A 11 18.78 -5.89 -4.38
N SER A 12 17.45 -6.02 -4.40
CA SER A 12 16.66 -6.02 -5.63
C SER A 12 16.79 -4.73 -6.44
N CYS A 13 17.13 -3.59 -5.82
CA CYS A 13 17.33 -2.32 -6.52
C CYS A 13 18.45 -2.39 -7.58
N TYR A 14 19.42 -3.29 -7.42
CA TYR A 14 20.53 -3.48 -8.35
C TYR A 14 20.21 -4.49 -9.46
N MET A 15 19.07 -5.17 -9.39
CA MET A 15 18.64 -6.09 -10.43
C MET A 15 18.01 -5.33 -11.59
N MET A 16 18.29 -5.82 -12.80
CA MET A 16 17.65 -5.35 -14.02
C MET A 16 16.16 -5.71 -14.01
N VAL A 17 15.32 -4.79 -14.46
CA VAL A 17 13.92 -5.11 -14.80
C VAL A 17 13.96 -6.01 -16.04
N PRO A 18 13.35 -7.21 -16.02
CA PRO A 18 13.28 -8.07 -17.19
C PRO A 18 12.64 -7.34 -18.37
N GLN A 19 13.16 -7.55 -19.58
CA GLN A 19 12.71 -6.82 -20.77
C GLN A 19 11.21 -7.04 -21.04
N GLU A 20 10.71 -8.25 -20.81
CA GLU A 20 9.31 -8.60 -20.93
C GLU A 20 8.41 -7.98 -19.85
N SER A 21 9.01 -7.45 -18.77
CA SER A 21 8.34 -6.89 -17.60
C SER A 21 8.42 -5.37 -17.51
N ILE A 22 8.91 -4.69 -18.55
CA ILE A 22 8.95 -3.23 -18.58
C ILE A 22 7.51 -2.69 -18.45
N PRO A 23 7.21 -1.88 -17.42
CA PRO A 23 5.85 -1.48 -17.15
C PRO A 23 5.40 -0.42 -18.15
N ALA A 24 4.26 -0.67 -18.80
CA ALA A 24 3.57 0.31 -19.63
C ALA A 24 2.69 1.26 -18.80
N ARG A 25 2.59 1.02 -17.49
CA ARG A 25 1.77 1.80 -16.57
C ARG A 25 2.44 1.90 -15.21
N VAL A 26 2.34 3.08 -14.61
CA VAL A 26 2.69 3.33 -13.20
C VAL A 26 1.40 3.60 -12.42
N ALA A 27 1.27 3.02 -11.24
CA ALA A 27 0.18 3.27 -10.30
C ALA A 27 0.77 3.88 -9.03
N LEU A 28 0.68 5.21 -8.92
CA LEU A 28 1.07 5.96 -7.74
C LEU A 28 0.00 5.79 -6.67
N THR A 29 0.29 5.01 -5.64
CA THR A 29 -0.70 4.47 -4.70
C THR A 29 -0.53 5.07 -3.32
N ALA A 30 -1.56 5.77 -2.84
CA ALA A 30 -1.68 6.20 -1.45
C ALA A 30 -2.27 5.04 -0.63
N THR A 31 -1.61 4.71 0.48
CA THR A 31 -2.02 3.64 1.39
C THR A 31 -2.28 4.25 2.76
N GLY A 32 -3.52 4.17 3.24
CA GLY A 32 -3.93 4.69 4.53
C GLY A 32 -3.58 3.74 5.66
N VAL A 33 -2.71 4.16 6.56
CA VAL A 33 -2.43 3.49 7.82
C VAL A 33 -3.31 4.12 8.90
N VAL A 34 -4.46 3.50 9.12
CA VAL A 34 -5.46 3.99 10.09
C VAL A 34 -5.39 3.14 11.35
N THR A 35 -5.04 3.77 12.47
CA THR A 35 -4.92 3.08 13.75
C THR A 35 -5.85 3.65 14.81
N LYS A 36 -6.27 2.78 15.73
CA LYS A 36 -7.09 3.15 16.88
C LYS A 36 -6.60 2.45 18.15
N ARG A 37 -6.82 3.04 19.31
CA ARG A 37 -6.63 2.44 20.64
C ARG A 37 -8.02 2.28 21.26
N PRO A 38 -8.61 1.06 21.24
CA PRO A 38 -9.95 0.86 21.77
C PRO A 38 -10.04 1.26 23.24
N SER A 39 -11.17 1.87 23.62
CA SER A 39 -11.45 2.29 25.01
C SER A 39 -11.56 1.11 25.98
N GLN A 40 -11.85 -0.08 25.46
CA GLN A 40 -11.85 -1.35 26.18
C GLN A 40 -10.90 -2.33 25.48
N GLY A 41 -9.89 -2.80 26.20
CA GLY A 41 -8.79 -3.61 25.67
C GLY A 41 -7.45 -2.91 25.80
N SER A 42 -6.37 -3.61 25.43
CA SER A 42 -5.02 -3.05 25.39
C SER A 42 -4.48 -3.09 23.96
N GLY A 43 -3.64 -2.13 23.62
CA GLY A 43 -2.89 -2.11 22.37
C GLY A 43 -3.45 -1.21 21.28
N VAL A 44 -2.76 -1.23 20.14
CA VAL A 44 -3.11 -0.47 18.94
C VAL A 44 -3.71 -1.43 17.93
N HIS A 45 -4.78 -1.01 17.28
CA HIS A 45 -5.44 -1.77 16.23
C HIS A 45 -5.28 -1.05 14.89
N LEU A 46 -5.05 -1.82 13.84
CA LEU A 46 -4.92 -1.36 12.46
C LEU A 46 -6.20 -1.66 11.69
N LEU A 47 -6.74 -0.67 10.98
CA LEU A 47 -7.89 -0.84 10.12
C LEU A 47 -7.50 -1.67 8.88
N LEU A 48 -8.24 -2.74 8.63
CA LEU A 48 -8.22 -3.48 7.37
C LEU A 48 -9.57 -3.37 6.69
N CYS A 49 -9.56 -3.21 5.37
CA CYS A 49 -10.74 -3.14 4.53
C CYS A 49 -10.75 -4.31 3.53
N ASN A 50 -11.94 -4.68 3.05
CA ASN A 50 -12.14 -5.57 1.92
C ASN A 50 -13.11 -4.86 0.95
N PRO A 51 -12.61 -3.95 0.10
CA PRO A 51 -13.44 -3.17 -0.82
C PRO A 51 -14.01 -4.00 -1.98
N HIS A 52 -13.50 -5.21 -2.21
CA HIS A 52 -13.87 -6.06 -3.34
C HIS A 52 -14.13 -7.52 -2.90
N PRO A 53 -15.18 -7.76 -2.09
CA PRO A 53 -15.48 -9.10 -1.56
C PRO A 53 -15.80 -10.13 -2.64
N ASP A 54 -16.27 -9.70 -3.82
CA ASP A 54 -16.66 -10.59 -4.92
C ASP A 54 -15.51 -10.95 -5.87
N SER A 55 -14.33 -10.35 -5.72
CA SER A 55 -13.18 -10.62 -6.59
C SER A 55 -11.92 -11.01 -5.82
N TRP A 56 -11.14 -10.03 -5.35
CA TRP A 56 -9.90 -10.30 -4.63
C TRP A 56 -10.14 -10.85 -3.22
N ASN A 57 -11.27 -10.49 -2.61
CA ASN A 57 -11.74 -10.96 -1.31
C ASN A 57 -10.63 -11.12 -0.26
N SER A 58 -9.91 -10.03 0.01
CA SER A 58 -8.75 -10.02 0.90
C SER A 58 -8.75 -8.80 1.81
N TRP A 59 -8.10 -8.92 2.95
CA TRP A 59 -7.85 -7.79 3.84
C TRP A 59 -6.70 -6.96 3.32
N MET A 60 -6.95 -5.68 3.11
CA MET A 60 -5.98 -4.70 2.64
C MET A 60 -6.05 -3.43 3.49
N LEU A 61 -4.97 -2.65 3.51
CA LEU A 61 -5.07 -1.26 3.96
C LEU A 61 -5.97 -0.48 2.97
N PRO A 62 -6.77 0.50 3.41
CA PRO A 62 -7.49 1.37 2.49
C PRO A 62 -6.48 2.07 1.57
N TYR A 63 -6.66 1.96 0.25
CA TYR A 63 -5.73 2.55 -0.71
C TYR A 63 -6.45 3.16 -1.90
N GLY A 64 -5.77 4.08 -2.57
CA GLY A 64 -6.20 4.66 -3.84
C GLY A 64 -5.00 4.85 -4.75
N SER A 65 -5.20 4.76 -6.07
CA SER A 65 -4.11 4.87 -7.04
C SER A 65 -4.39 5.91 -8.11
N LEU A 66 -3.38 6.71 -8.44
CA LEU A 66 -3.32 7.49 -9.66
C LEU A 66 -2.54 6.68 -10.71
N ALA A 67 -3.22 6.27 -11.78
CA ALA A 67 -2.56 5.66 -12.92
C ALA A 67 -1.91 6.74 -13.80
N VAL A 68 -0.65 6.53 -14.15
CA VAL A 68 0.16 7.38 -15.01
C VAL A 68 0.82 6.51 -16.06
N GLU A 69 0.86 6.98 -17.30
CA GLU A 69 1.63 6.34 -18.37
C GLU A 69 3.04 6.92 -18.35
N PRO A 70 4.08 6.12 -18.07
CA PRO A 70 5.44 6.61 -18.10
C PRO A 70 5.84 6.87 -19.56
N SER A 71 6.12 8.12 -19.91
CA SER A 71 6.47 8.50 -21.29
C SER A 71 7.78 7.88 -21.78
N ASP A 72 8.72 7.56 -20.88
CA ASP A 72 10.12 7.29 -21.22
C ASP A 72 10.77 6.13 -20.43
N LEU A 73 10.06 5.02 -20.18
CA LEU A 73 10.71 3.84 -19.59
C LEU A 73 11.46 3.04 -20.66
N GLU A 74 12.79 3.12 -20.62
CA GLU A 74 13.67 2.41 -21.55
C GLU A 74 13.98 0.97 -21.11
N VAL A 75 14.39 0.15 -22.07
CA VAL A 75 15.03 -1.15 -21.81
C VAL A 75 16.34 -0.92 -21.08
N GLY A 76 16.62 -1.73 -20.05
CA GLY A 76 17.88 -1.65 -19.32
C GLY A 76 17.81 -0.88 -18.00
N VAL A 77 16.62 -0.51 -17.54
CA VAL A 77 16.44 0.07 -16.19
C VAL A 77 16.57 -0.98 -15.09
N THR A 78 17.16 -0.60 -13.96
CA THR A 78 17.12 -1.41 -12.73
C THR A 78 15.87 -1.11 -11.92
N PHE A 79 15.51 -1.98 -10.97
CA PHE A 79 14.42 -1.68 -10.04
C PHE A 79 14.68 -0.42 -9.19
N GLY A 80 15.95 -0.09 -8.91
CA GLY A 80 16.32 1.13 -8.22
C GLY A 80 16.06 2.38 -9.07
N VAL A 81 16.38 2.34 -10.37
CA VAL A 81 16.06 3.42 -11.31
C VAL A 81 14.55 3.57 -11.47
N LEU A 82 13.83 2.45 -11.63
CA LEU A 82 12.37 2.45 -11.73
C LEU A 82 11.72 3.07 -10.47
N ALA A 83 12.22 2.76 -9.28
CA ALA A 83 11.77 3.39 -8.03
C ALA A 83 11.97 4.91 -8.05
N ALA A 84 13.15 5.39 -8.45
CA ALA A 84 13.44 6.83 -8.54
C ALA A 84 12.53 7.55 -9.54
N ILE A 85 12.24 6.93 -10.69
CA ILE A 85 11.29 7.45 -11.69
C ILE A 85 9.88 7.57 -11.09
N MET A 86 9.41 6.56 -10.36
CA MET A 86 8.09 6.61 -9.73
C MET A 86 8.00 7.66 -8.63
N GLU A 87 9.06 7.86 -7.84
CA GLU A 87 9.13 8.93 -6.84
C GLU A 87 9.06 10.32 -7.50
N ASP A 88 9.81 10.52 -8.59
CA ASP A 88 9.78 11.77 -9.37
C ASP A 88 8.40 12.02 -10.00
N LEU A 89 7.79 11.00 -10.61
CA LEU A 89 6.43 11.08 -11.13
C LEU A 89 5.43 11.48 -10.05
N ARG A 90 5.53 10.91 -8.84
CA ARG A 90 4.66 11.28 -7.72
C ARG A 90 4.83 12.74 -7.31
N ASN A 91 6.06 13.26 -7.32
CA ASN A 91 6.30 14.66 -7.01
C ASN A 91 5.74 15.60 -8.10
N ARG A 92 5.90 15.24 -9.38
CA ARG A 92 5.32 16.00 -10.50
C ARG A 92 3.79 15.98 -10.48
N GLU A 93 3.20 14.84 -10.15
CA GLU A 93 1.75 14.63 -10.08
C GLU A 93 1.16 14.89 -8.69
N ALA A 94 1.88 15.57 -7.78
CA ALA A 94 1.49 15.65 -6.36
C ALA A 94 0.05 16.15 -6.14
N GLY A 95 -0.39 17.16 -6.89
CA GLY A 95 -1.77 17.66 -6.82
C GLY A 95 -2.80 16.64 -7.29
N SER A 96 -2.57 15.98 -8.42
CA SER A 96 -3.42 14.89 -8.94
C SER A 96 -3.45 13.70 -8.01
N TYR A 97 -2.30 13.36 -7.43
CA TYR A 97 -2.11 12.27 -6.49
C TYR A 97 -2.92 12.51 -5.22
N GLU A 98 -2.80 13.68 -4.60
CA GLU A 98 -3.59 14.03 -3.42
C GLU A 98 -5.09 14.09 -3.72
N ALA A 99 -5.48 14.73 -4.83
CA ALA A 99 -6.89 14.87 -5.20
C ALA A 99 -7.59 13.53 -5.51
N LYS A 100 -6.85 12.51 -6.00
CA LYS A 100 -7.43 11.21 -6.38
C LYS A 100 -7.09 10.09 -5.40
N ALA A 101 -5.80 9.81 -5.22
CA ALA A 101 -5.34 8.66 -4.44
C ALA A 101 -5.69 8.83 -2.96
N LEU A 102 -5.37 9.99 -2.36
CA LEU A 102 -5.71 10.24 -0.95
C LEU A 102 -7.22 10.43 -0.74
N ALA A 103 -7.94 10.99 -1.72
CA ALA A 103 -9.40 11.08 -1.64
C ALA A 103 -10.07 9.69 -1.58
N GLU A 104 -9.61 8.73 -2.40
CA GLU A 104 -10.14 7.36 -2.36
C GLU A 104 -9.77 6.64 -1.04
N VAL A 105 -8.57 6.85 -0.51
CA VAL A 105 -8.20 6.36 0.83
C VAL A 105 -9.18 6.85 1.89
N LYS A 106 -9.45 8.17 1.91
CA LYS A 106 -10.39 8.80 2.85
C LYS A 106 -11.79 8.24 2.70
N LYS A 107 -12.25 8.05 1.47
CA LYS A 107 -13.56 7.46 1.17
C LYS A 107 -13.67 6.03 1.71
N LEU A 108 -12.70 5.15 1.40
CA LEU A 108 -12.68 3.77 1.88
C LEU A 108 -12.62 3.66 3.40
N ALA A 109 -11.80 4.51 4.04
CA ALA A 109 -11.70 4.57 5.50
C ALA A 109 -12.90 5.27 6.18
N GLY A 110 -13.76 5.94 5.40
CA GLY A 110 -14.84 6.78 5.91
C GLY A 110 -14.35 7.95 6.76
N MET A 111 -13.32 8.65 6.29
CA MET A 111 -12.61 9.73 6.97
C MET A 111 -12.60 11.01 6.11
N ALA A 112 -13.78 11.56 5.78
CA ALA A 112 -13.91 12.70 4.87
C ALA A 112 -13.16 13.96 5.36
N ASP A 113 -13.21 14.26 6.67
CA ASP A 113 -12.71 15.52 7.25
C ASP A 113 -11.39 15.37 8.04
N TYR A 114 -10.80 14.17 8.09
CA TYR A 114 -9.65 13.89 8.96
C TYR A 114 -8.34 13.78 8.20
N GLY A 115 -7.27 14.28 8.84
CA GLY A 115 -5.95 14.39 8.25
C GLY A 115 -5.21 13.05 8.23
N PHE A 116 -4.78 12.65 7.04
CA PHE A 116 -3.59 11.83 6.88
C PHE A 116 -2.37 12.73 6.89
N ARG A 117 -1.26 12.29 7.48
CA ARG A 117 0.02 12.96 7.27
C ARG A 117 0.39 12.85 5.79
N LEU A 118 0.61 14.01 5.15
CA LEU A 118 1.02 14.06 3.74
C LEU A 118 2.42 13.46 3.54
N GLU A 119 3.29 13.61 4.53
CA GLU A 119 4.57 12.90 4.57
C GLU A 119 4.31 11.39 4.75
N GLU A 120 4.86 10.61 3.83
CA GLU A 120 4.81 9.15 3.91
C GLU A 120 5.78 8.61 4.95
N ALA A 121 5.32 7.63 5.72
CA ALA A 121 6.14 6.97 6.73
C ALA A 121 6.98 5.83 6.13
N LEU A 122 6.53 5.27 5.01
CA LEU A 122 7.15 4.18 4.28
C LEU A 122 6.78 4.30 2.80
N ALA A 123 7.69 3.87 1.93
CA ALA A 123 7.38 3.55 0.55
C ALA A 123 7.89 2.16 0.18
N ASN A 124 7.10 1.39 -0.55
CA ASN A 124 7.54 0.17 -1.20
C ASN A 124 6.96 0.06 -2.60
N PHE A 125 7.57 -0.80 -3.41
CA PHE A 125 7.28 -0.90 -4.82
C PHE A 125 6.89 -2.32 -5.18
N SER A 126 6.07 -2.47 -6.22
CA SER A 126 5.81 -3.77 -6.82
C SER A 126 5.63 -3.66 -8.33
N LEU A 127 5.94 -4.73 -9.04
CA LEU A 127 5.76 -4.86 -10.48
C LEU A 127 4.91 -6.10 -10.71
N LYS A 128 3.69 -5.88 -11.20
CA LYS A 128 2.68 -6.92 -11.36
C LYS A 128 2.09 -6.90 -12.76
N PHE A 129 1.81 -8.08 -13.29
CA PHE A 129 1.13 -8.19 -14.57
C PHE A 129 -0.39 -8.10 -14.40
N SER A 130 -0.99 -7.04 -14.96
CA SER A 130 -2.44 -6.90 -14.96
C SER A 130 -3.03 -7.72 -16.11
N LYS A 131 -3.71 -8.83 -15.79
CA LYS A 131 -4.38 -9.67 -16.80
C LYS A 131 -5.49 -8.93 -17.54
N SER A 132 -6.25 -8.08 -16.85
CA SER A 132 -7.37 -7.35 -17.45
C SER A 132 -6.93 -6.26 -18.41
N ALA A 133 -5.79 -5.63 -18.14
CA ALA A 133 -5.22 -4.60 -19.01
C ALA A 133 -4.14 -5.13 -19.97
N ASN A 134 -3.76 -6.40 -19.83
CA ASN A 134 -2.68 -7.05 -20.58
C ASN A 134 -1.36 -6.25 -20.58
N VAL A 135 -1.01 -5.65 -19.44
CA VAL A 135 0.19 -4.82 -19.29
C VAL A 135 0.86 -5.05 -17.94
N TRP A 136 2.17 -4.87 -17.91
CA TRP A 136 2.92 -4.72 -16.67
C TRP A 136 2.63 -3.36 -16.05
N THR A 137 2.30 -3.36 -14.77
CA THR A 137 2.04 -2.16 -13.99
C THR A 137 3.02 -2.11 -12.81
N ALA A 138 3.76 -1.02 -12.70
CA ALA A 138 4.59 -0.73 -11.55
C ALA A 138 3.78 0.09 -10.53
N TYR A 139 3.71 -0.38 -9.30
CA TYR A 139 3.02 0.27 -8.20
C TYR A 139 4.04 0.90 -7.27
N CYS A 140 3.82 2.16 -6.92
CA CYS A 140 4.51 2.84 -5.82
C CYS A 140 3.52 3.00 -4.66
N PHE A 141 3.69 2.24 -3.59
CA PHE A 141 2.88 2.33 -2.39
C PHE A 141 3.52 3.30 -1.40
N ALA A 142 2.89 4.44 -1.17
CA ALA A 142 3.25 5.38 -0.12
C ALA A 142 2.28 5.24 1.06
N TYR A 143 2.81 5.12 2.28
CA TYR A 143 2.03 4.85 3.48
C TYR A 143 1.83 6.13 4.29
N HIS A 144 0.59 6.57 4.39
CA HIS A 144 0.20 7.77 5.10
C HIS A 144 -0.50 7.41 6.40
N ILE A 145 0.01 7.91 7.52
CA ILE A 145 -0.54 7.62 8.84
C ILE A 145 -1.69 8.59 9.14
N SER A 146 -2.84 8.06 9.54
CA SER A 146 -3.98 8.86 9.98
C SER A 146 -3.71 9.52 11.33
N GLN A 147 -4.22 10.73 11.54
CA GLN A 147 -4.14 11.40 12.84
C GLN A 147 -5.30 11.04 13.79
N ASP A 148 -6.44 10.58 13.27
CA ASP A 148 -7.70 10.40 14.01
C ASP A 148 -8.40 9.07 13.67
N GLY A 149 -7.71 7.93 13.74
CA GLY A 149 -8.28 6.66 13.30
C GLY A 149 -9.47 6.15 14.14
N GLU A 150 -9.69 6.66 15.35
CA GLU A 150 -10.90 6.41 16.15
C GLU A 150 -12.19 6.83 15.44
N LYS A 151 -12.11 7.80 14.53
CA LYS A 151 -13.27 8.38 13.84
C LYS A 151 -13.57 7.67 12.52
N ALA A 152 -12.76 6.67 12.14
CA ALA A 152 -12.94 5.92 10.90
C ALA A 152 -14.28 5.17 10.87
N LYS A 153 -15.05 5.37 9.80
CA LYS A 153 -16.33 4.70 9.54
C LYS A 153 -16.33 4.08 8.15
N PRO A 154 -15.57 2.98 7.93
CA PRO A 154 -15.36 2.43 6.60
C PRO A 154 -16.67 2.19 5.85
N SER A 155 -16.73 2.61 4.59
CA SER A 155 -17.92 2.42 3.74
C SER A 155 -17.98 1.02 3.10
N VAL A 156 -17.02 0.17 3.42
CA VAL A 156 -16.82 -1.17 2.87
C VAL A 156 -16.68 -2.17 4.03
N GLN A 157 -16.68 -3.47 3.72
CA GLN A 157 -16.37 -4.48 4.73
C GLN A 157 -15.01 -4.17 5.37
N ALA A 158 -14.95 -4.18 6.69
CA ALA A 158 -13.75 -3.82 7.43
C ALA A 158 -13.62 -4.60 8.73
N THR A 159 -12.38 -4.70 9.21
CA THR A 159 -12.03 -5.30 10.50
C THR A 159 -10.86 -4.55 11.14
N TRP A 160 -10.61 -4.80 12.42
CA TRP A 160 -9.53 -4.19 13.18
C TRP A 160 -8.54 -5.27 13.61
N LEU A 161 -7.34 -5.22 13.05
CA LEU A 161 -6.24 -6.13 13.38
C LEU A 161 -5.49 -5.61 14.60
N SER A 162 -5.42 -6.39 15.68
CA SER A 162 -4.56 -6.05 16.81
C SER A 162 -3.09 -6.07 16.39
N LEU A 163 -2.33 -5.06 16.80
CA LEU A 163 -0.88 -4.96 16.54
C LEU A 163 -0.03 -5.55 17.68
N ASP A 164 -0.59 -6.41 18.53
CA ASP A 164 0.21 -7.18 19.49
C ASP A 164 1.11 -8.22 18.79
N ASP A 165 2.20 -8.62 19.44
CA ASP A 165 3.22 -9.49 18.83
C ASP A 165 2.69 -10.85 18.37
N LYS A 166 1.74 -11.43 19.12
CA LYS A 166 1.17 -12.73 18.78
C LYS A 166 0.35 -12.60 17.50
N THR A 167 -0.56 -11.64 17.45
CA THR A 167 -1.42 -11.41 16.29
C THR A 167 -0.60 -11.08 15.05
N VAL A 168 0.39 -10.20 15.15
CA VAL A 168 1.28 -9.85 14.02
C VAL A 168 2.02 -11.09 13.50
N LYS A 169 2.61 -11.89 14.40
CA LYS A 169 3.34 -13.10 14.02
C LYS A 169 2.43 -14.14 13.36
N ASP A 170 1.22 -14.32 13.89
CA ASP A 170 0.23 -15.27 13.34
C ASP A 170 -0.19 -14.86 11.93
N VAL A 171 -0.44 -13.56 11.69
CA VAL A 171 -0.77 -13.04 10.35
C VAL A 171 0.40 -13.18 9.39
N LEU A 172 1.62 -12.85 9.80
CA LEU A 172 2.79 -12.98 8.93
C LEU A 172 3.08 -14.43 8.52
N ASN A 173 2.86 -15.39 9.43
CA ASN A 173 3.06 -16.80 9.17
C ASN A 173 1.95 -17.40 8.30
N SER A 174 0.69 -17.11 8.60
CA SER A 174 -0.46 -17.69 7.90
C SER A 174 -0.83 -16.95 6.61
N LYS A 175 -0.42 -15.68 6.50
CA LYS A 175 -0.89 -14.72 5.47
C LYS A 175 -2.43 -14.59 5.45
N GLN A 176 -3.07 -14.83 6.58
CA GLN A 176 -4.52 -14.80 6.74
C GLN A 176 -4.92 -14.10 8.03
N PHE A 177 -6.12 -13.52 8.03
CA PHE A 177 -6.74 -12.96 9.22
C PHE A 177 -8.26 -13.12 9.11
N ASN A 178 -8.92 -13.59 10.17
CA ASN A 178 -10.37 -13.83 10.20
C ASN A 178 -10.92 -14.55 8.94
N GLY A 179 -10.19 -15.57 8.46
CA GLY A 179 -10.61 -16.41 7.33
C GLY A 179 -10.39 -15.83 5.93
N LEU A 180 -9.84 -14.61 5.80
CA LEU A 180 -9.46 -14.03 4.50
C LEU A 180 -7.95 -13.89 4.37
N ALA A 181 -7.47 -13.95 3.12
CA ALA A 181 -6.08 -13.64 2.81
C ALA A 181 -5.75 -12.18 3.16
N VAL A 182 -4.51 -11.93 3.55
CA VAL A 182 -3.99 -10.58 3.83
C VAL A 182 -3.13 -10.12 2.65
N ALA A 183 -3.44 -8.94 2.11
CA ALA A 183 -2.79 -8.37 0.95
C ALA A 183 -1.35 -7.92 1.24
N ASP A 184 -0.52 -7.85 0.19
CA ASP A 184 0.90 -7.51 0.29
C ASP A 184 1.15 -6.15 0.95
N ASN A 185 0.27 -5.16 0.79
CA ASN A 185 0.44 -3.84 1.42
C ASN A 185 0.31 -3.89 2.94
N VAL A 186 -0.50 -4.80 3.48
CA VAL A 186 -0.57 -5.05 4.92
C VAL A 186 0.68 -5.80 5.37
N LEU A 187 1.06 -6.86 4.64
CA LEU A 187 2.24 -7.68 4.99
C LEU A 187 3.53 -6.85 4.98
N ALA A 188 3.71 -5.97 3.98
CA ALA A 188 4.87 -5.09 3.89
C ALA A 188 4.97 -4.15 5.11
N LEU A 189 3.84 -3.61 5.58
CA LEU A 189 3.80 -2.80 6.80
C LEU A 189 4.15 -3.64 8.04
N LEU A 190 3.57 -4.83 8.18
CA LEU A 190 3.78 -5.71 9.33
C LEU A 190 5.20 -6.31 9.38
N GLN A 191 5.87 -6.46 8.25
CA GLN A 191 7.27 -6.90 8.20
C GLN A 191 8.25 -5.78 8.57
N ASN A 192 7.81 -4.53 8.53
CA ASN A 192 8.65 -3.38 8.81
C ASN A 192 8.64 -3.04 10.31
N ASN A 193 9.67 -3.48 11.02
CA ASN A 193 9.81 -3.23 12.46
C ASN A 193 9.82 -1.74 12.83
N LYS A 194 10.39 -0.88 11.99
CA LYS A 194 10.40 0.57 12.23
C LYS A 194 8.97 1.13 12.18
N MET A 195 8.18 0.69 11.22
CA MET A 195 6.76 1.06 11.12
C MET A 195 5.95 0.50 12.28
N LEU A 196 6.11 -0.78 12.64
CA LEU A 196 5.41 -1.34 13.79
C LEU A 196 5.72 -0.59 15.09
N ASN A 197 6.98 -0.24 15.32
CA ASN A 197 7.38 0.55 16.49
C ASN A 197 6.83 1.97 16.47
N LEU A 198 6.67 2.57 15.29
CA LEU A 198 6.04 3.90 15.14
C LEU A 198 4.55 3.87 15.46
N LEU A 199 3.88 2.73 15.21
CA LEU A 199 2.42 2.61 15.38
C LEU A 199 2.01 2.18 16.79
N ARG A 200 2.84 1.43 17.51
CA ARG A 200 2.57 0.87 18.84
C ARG A 200 2.72 1.91 19.96
#